data_AF-A0AA47BVC2-F1
#
_entry.id   AF-A0AA47BVC2-F1
#
_cell.length_a   1.000
_cell.length_b   1.000
_cell.length_c   1.000
_cell.angle_alpha   90.00
_cell.angle_beta   90.00
_cell.angle_gamma   90.00
#
_symmetry.space_group_name_H-M   'P 1'
#
loop_
_entity.id
_entity.type
_entity.pdbx_description
1 polymer ?
#
loop_
_entity_poly.entity_id
_entity_poly.type
_entity_poly.pdbx_seq_one_letter_code
_entity_poly.pdbx_strand_id
1 'polypeptide(L)'
;MFDFSTCSRSGCFERVWAGSESCKEHHSNPVDYQRKLISEIVENKKALDGRDLSGITLSNTNLEDFDFKFCRFTGAVFSSVSFRNAQFFMCLLDDISVINCNFSGSEMMSVIAAGSDFTNTNFKGSRLINVNFNGIKGDFAVFDESDLFSSRFIAASLNNAQFQDCNLKMVDFANASLRNTDFRDSNEFYLTTGSMQ
;
A
#
# COMPACT_ATOMS: atom_id res chain seq x y z
N MET A 1 -12.49 -7.19 12.62
CA MET A 1 -12.67 -5.72 12.53
C MET A 1 -11.62 -5.13 13.44
N PHE A 2 -10.55 -4.54 12.88
CA PHE A 2 -9.56 -3.70 13.55
C PHE A 2 -9.60 -3.71 15.10
N ASP A 3 -9.07 -4.76 15.72
CA ASP A 3 -8.98 -4.87 17.17
C ASP A 3 -7.67 -4.23 17.62
N PHE A 4 -7.74 -2.95 17.94
CA PHE A 4 -6.59 -2.20 18.39
C PHE A 4 -6.81 -1.78 19.83
N SER A 5 -6.27 -2.56 20.75
CA SER A 5 -6.17 -2.19 22.15
C SER A 5 -5.46 -0.83 22.29
N THR A 6 -5.89 -0.07 23.30
CA THR A 6 -5.24 1.18 23.67
C THR A 6 -4.00 0.89 24.51
N CYS A 7 -3.00 1.77 24.41
CA CYS A 7 -1.80 1.72 25.23
C CYS A 7 -2.14 1.58 26.72
N SER A 8 -1.41 0.71 27.43
CA SER A 8 -1.56 0.48 28.87
C SER A 8 -1.15 1.67 29.75
N ARG A 9 -0.50 2.69 29.18
CA ARG A 9 -0.09 3.90 29.89
C ARG A 9 -1.32 4.75 30.21
N SER A 10 -1.56 4.98 31.50
CA SER A 10 -2.65 5.85 31.98
C SER A 10 -2.64 7.22 31.29
N GLY A 11 -3.80 7.64 30.79
CA GLY A 11 -3.99 8.89 30.05
C GLY A 11 -3.53 8.87 28.60
N CYS A 12 -2.99 7.75 28.10
CA CYS A 12 -2.65 7.57 26.70
C CYS A 12 -3.82 6.94 25.94
N PHE A 13 -4.26 7.58 24.86
CA PHE A 13 -5.31 7.08 23.98
C PHE A 13 -4.77 6.55 22.65
N GLU A 14 -3.44 6.49 22.53
CA GLU A 14 -2.77 5.90 21.38
C GLU A 14 -2.94 4.38 21.36
N ARG A 15 -2.86 3.79 20.16
CA ARG A 15 -3.00 2.35 19.96
C ARG A 15 -1.74 1.62 20.37
N VAL A 16 -1.90 0.36 20.79
CA VAL A 16 -0.74 -0.51 20.98
C VAL A 16 -0.02 -0.74 19.66
N TRP A 17 1.30 -0.78 19.73
CA TRP A 17 2.12 -1.02 18.56
C TRP A 17 2.31 -2.52 18.35
N ALA A 18 1.91 -3.02 17.18
CA ALA A 18 2.11 -4.39 16.69
C ALA A 18 1.76 -5.55 17.65
N GLY A 19 0.77 -5.34 18.53
CA GLY A 19 0.36 -6.33 19.53
C GLY A 19 1.14 -6.29 20.85
N SER A 20 1.96 -5.25 21.09
CA SER A 20 2.53 -4.96 22.42
C SER A 20 1.46 -4.43 23.39
N GLU A 21 1.86 -4.16 24.63
CA GLU A 21 0.98 -3.51 25.62
C GLU A 21 1.02 -1.97 25.54
N SER A 22 1.93 -1.38 24.76
CA SER A 22 2.19 0.07 24.75
C SER A 22 2.22 0.64 23.32
N CYS A 23 1.95 1.94 23.18
CA CYS A 23 2.13 2.61 21.90
C CYS A 23 3.63 2.82 21.60
N LYS A 24 3.95 3.19 20.37
CA LYS A 24 5.31 3.47 19.90
C LYS A 24 6.08 4.44 20.82
N GLU A 25 5.41 5.50 21.30
CA GLU A 25 6.00 6.53 22.16
C GLU A 25 6.24 6.07 23.61
N HIS A 26 5.53 5.02 24.05
CA HIS A 26 5.62 4.50 25.42
C HIS A 26 6.30 3.13 25.50
N HIS A 27 6.75 2.59 24.37
CA HIS A 27 7.51 1.35 24.34
C HIS A 27 8.90 1.58 24.95
N SER A 28 9.30 0.74 25.91
CA SER A 28 10.54 0.91 26.67
C SER A 28 11.81 0.81 25.82
N ASN A 29 11.77 0.00 24.76
CA ASN A 29 12.84 -0.11 23.76
C ASN A 29 12.26 -0.35 22.36
N PRO A 30 11.83 0.70 21.65
CA PRO A 30 11.09 0.55 20.40
C PRO A 30 11.94 -0.04 19.28
N VAL A 31 13.25 0.24 19.25
CA VAL A 31 14.17 -0.25 18.23
C VAL A 31 14.35 -1.77 18.34
N ASP A 32 14.57 -2.28 19.56
CA ASP A 32 14.71 -3.73 19.76
C ASP A 32 13.41 -4.48 19.49
N TYR A 33 12.27 -3.90 19.89
CA TYR A 33 10.96 -4.48 19.60
C TYR A 33 10.68 -4.53 18.11
N GLN A 34 10.97 -3.44 17.37
CA GLN A 34 10.85 -3.44 15.91
C GLN A 34 11.70 -4.55 15.27
N ARG A 35 12.93 -4.73 15.73
CA ARG A 35 13.81 -5.79 15.21
C ARG A 35 13.20 -7.17 15.43
N LYS A 36 12.73 -7.46 16.65
CA LYS A 36 12.09 -8.73 17.00
C LYS A 36 10.81 -8.95 16.20
N LEU A 37 9.97 -7.93 16.08
CA LEU A 37 8.76 -7.97 15.27
C LEU A 37 9.09 -8.27 13.80
N ILE A 38 10.11 -7.66 13.22
CA ILE A 38 10.53 -7.96 11.84
C ILE A 38 10.97 -9.41 11.71
N SER A 39 11.80 -9.91 12.65
CA SER A 39 12.17 -11.33 12.69
C SER A 39 10.94 -12.22 12.80
N GLU A 40 9.99 -11.89 13.68
CA GLU A 40 8.75 -12.63 13.85
C GLU A 40 7.89 -12.62 12.58
N ILE A 41 7.81 -11.50 11.85
CA ILE A 41 7.08 -11.40 10.58
C ILE A 41 7.74 -12.28 9.51
N VAL A 42 9.07 -12.29 9.45
CA VAL A 42 9.82 -13.08 8.47
C VAL A 42 9.80 -14.57 8.82
N GLU A 43 9.82 -14.92 10.11
CA GLU A 43 9.82 -16.30 10.60
C GLU A 43 8.41 -16.91 10.71
N ASN A 44 7.37 -16.10 10.95
CA ASN A 44 6.00 -16.59 11.04
C ASN A 44 5.30 -16.65 9.68
N LYS A 45 4.67 -17.81 9.48
CA LYS A 45 3.60 -18.15 8.53
C LYS A 45 2.97 -16.92 7.87
N LYS A 46 3.23 -16.77 6.56
CA LYS A 46 2.56 -16.02 5.45
C LYS A 46 1.24 -15.26 5.72
N ALA A 47 0.96 -14.77 6.93
CA ALA A 47 -0.30 -14.17 7.32
C ALA A 47 -0.16 -13.31 8.60
N LEU A 48 -0.69 -12.09 8.57
CA LEU A 48 -0.87 -11.22 9.73
C LEU A 48 -2.28 -10.64 9.73
N ASP A 49 -2.91 -10.67 10.90
CA ASP A 49 -4.26 -10.14 11.11
C ASP A 49 -4.24 -9.05 12.19
N GLY A 50 -4.80 -7.88 11.86
CA GLY A 50 -5.15 -6.84 12.82
C GLY A 50 -3.96 -6.15 13.47
N ARG A 51 -2.76 -6.19 12.86
CA ARG A 51 -1.54 -5.62 13.45
C ARG A 51 -1.37 -4.15 13.09
N ASP A 52 -1.03 -3.34 14.09
CA ASP A 52 -0.58 -1.97 13.88
C ASP A 52 0.93 -1.92 13.68
N LEU A 53 1.35 -1.83 12.41
CA LEU A 53 2.73 -1.77 11.97
C LEU A 53 3.10 -0.34 11.53
N SER A 54 2.43 0.67 12.08
CA SER A 54 2.65 2.07 11.70
C SER A 54 4.10 2.48 11.91
N GLY A 55 4.66 3.18 10.92
CA GLY A 55 6.04 3.64 10.93
C GLY A 55 7.10 2.53 10.94
N ILE A 56 6.75 1.28 10.63
CA ILE A 56 7.74 0.21 10.48
C ILE A 56 8.65 0.52 9.29
N THR A 57 9.93 0.24 9.44
CA THR A 57 10.91 0.24 8.35
C THR A 57 11.29 -1.20 8.01
N LEU A 58 11.06 -1.60 6.76
CA LEU A 58 11.51 -2.88 6.22
C LEU A 58 12.44 -2.63 5.05
N SER A 59 13.58 -3.33 5.06
CA SER A 59 14.58 -3.23 4.00
C SER A 59 15.02 -4.63 3.58
N ASN A 60 15.12 -4.88 2.27
CA ASN A 60 15.61 -6.15 1.70
C ASN A 60 14.88 -7.38 2.25
N THR A 61 13.57 -7.28 2.43
CA THR A 61 12.75 -8.33 3.04
C THR A 61 11.91 -9.04 1.98
N ASN A 62 11.75 -10.36 2.10
CA ASN A 62 10.84 -11.12 1.26
C ASN A 62 9.52 -11.38 2.01
N LEU A 63 8.45 -10.78 1.52
CA LEU A 63 7.06 -10.95 1.97
C LEU A 63 6.20 -11.43 0.79
N GLU A 64 6.77 -12.29 -0.06
CA GLU A 64 6.04 -12.96 -1.12
C GLU A 64 4.99 -13.93 -0.56
N ASP A 65 3.84 -13.96 -1.21
CA ASP A 65 2.64 -14.75 -0.84
C ASP A 65 2.09 -14.47 0.57
N PHE A 66 2.41 -13.31 1.15
CA PHE A 66 2.01 -12.97 2.52
C PHE A 66 0.58 -12.40 2.55
N ASP A 67 -0.23 -12.81 3.52
CA ASP A 67 -1.63 -12.40 3.68
C ASP A 67 -1.79 -11.38 4.82
N PHE A 68 -1.96 -10.11 4.46
CA PHE A 68 -2.23 -9.04 5.41
C PHE A 68 -3.72 -8.74 5.46
N LYS A 69 -4.34 -8.96 6.61
CA LYS A 69 -5.76 -8.65 6.84
C LYS A 69 -5.89 -7.63 7.96
N PHE A 70 -6.62 -6.56 7.71
CA PHE A 70 -6.90 -5.53 8.72
C PHE A 70 -5.63 -4.94 9.36
N CYS A 71 -4.50 -4.98 8.65
CA CYS A 71 -3.23 -4.42 9.13
C CYS A 71 -3.15 -2.93 8.83
N ARG A 72 -2.43 -2.20 9.69
CA ARG A 72 -2.06 -0.81 9.45
C ARG A 72 -0.56 -0.69 9.23
N PHE A 73 -0.19 0.07 8.22
CA PHE A 73 1.19 0.43 7.89
C PHE A 73 1.36 1.94 7.72
N THR A 74 0.46 2.76 8.28
CA THR A 74 0.51 4.23 8.15
C THR A 74 1.92 4.76 8.43
N GLY A 75 2.48 5.52 7.48
CA GLY A 75 3.83 6.09 7.62
C GLY A 75 4.99 5.09 7.55
N ALA A 76 4.75 3.83 7.16
CA ALA A 76 5.80 2.83 6.98
C ALA A 76 6.75 3.18 5.84
N VAL A 77 7.97 2.63 5.92
CA VAL A 77 9.01 2.78 4.90
C VAL A 77 9.43 1.40 4.43
N PHE A 78 9.25 1.13 3.14
CA PHE A 78 9.64 -0.11 2.49
C PHE A 78 10.73 0.16 1.46
N SER A 79 11.86 -0.53 1.58
CA SER A 79 12.99 -0.41 0.66
C SER A 79 13.42 -1.79 0.16
N SER A 80 13.38 -2.01 -1.16
CA SER A 80 13.75 -3.31 -1.76
C SER A 80 12.99 -4.49 -1.16
N VAL A 81 11.70 -4.31 -0.85
CA VAL A 81 10.83 -5.36 -0.29
C VAL A 81 10.08 -6.06 -1.43
N SER A 82 10.03 -7.38 -1.38
CA SER A 82 9.20 -8.17 -2.30
C SER A 82 7.85 -8.46 -1.65
N PHE A 83 6.79 -7.94 -2.23
CA PHE A 83 5.38 -8.22 -1.92
C PHE A 83 4.70 -8.98 -3.07
N ARG A 84 5.46 -9.75 -3.86
CA ARG A 84 4.90 -10.53 -4.97
C ARG A 84 3.81 -11.46 -4.47
N ASN A 85 2.69 -11.50 -5.17
CA ASN A 85 1.52 -12.32 -4.80
C ASN A 85 1.00 -12.10 -3.36
N ALA A 86 1.42 -11.04 -2.67
CA ALA A 86 0.94 -10.74 -1.34
C ALA A 86 -0.52 -10.27 -1.41
N GLN A 87 -1.30 -10.61 -0.38
CA GLN A 87 -2.69 -10.20 -0.26
C GLN A 87 -2.82 -9.12 0.80
N PHE A 88 -3.58 -8.07 0.50
CA PHE A 88 -3.90 -6.98 1.41
C PHE A 88 -5.42 -6.79 1.41
N PHE A 89 -6.06 -7.24 2.47
CA PHE A 89 -7.51 -7.09 2.64
C PHE A 89 -7.82 -6.09 3.74
N MET A 90 -8.52 -5.02 3.38
CA MET A 90 -8.92 -3.95 4.30
C MET A 90 -7.72 -3.40 5.12
N CYS A 91 -6.59 -3.18 4.45
CA CYS A 91 -5.39 -2.63 5.08
C CYS A 91 -5.31 -1.11 4.91
N LEU A 92 -4.58 -0.48 5.83
CA LEU A 92 -4.24 0.94 5.80
C LEU A 92 -2.76 1.08 5.41
N LEU A 93 -2.52 1.59 4.21
CA LEU A 93 -1.22 1.87 3.57
C LEU A 93 -1.07 3.37 3.26
N ASP A 94 -1.75 4.23 4.03
CA ASP A 94 -1.66 5.70 3.89
C ASP A 94 -0.30 6.25 4.32
N ASP A 95 0.14 7.30 3.61
CA ASP A 95 1.40 8.01 3.86
C ASP A 95 2.66 7.12 3.90
N ILE A 96 2.68 6.00 3.17
CA ILE A 96 3.85 5.11 3.11
C ILE A 96 4.87 5.60 2.08
N SER A 97 6.14 5.25 2.30
CA SER A 97 7.20 5.40 1.32
C SER A 97 7.66 4.06 0.80
N VAL A 98 7.56 3.86 -0.51
CA VAL A 98 7.93 2.63 -1.21
C VAL A 98 9.06 2.91 -2.18
N ILE A 99 10.21 2.28 -1.95
CA ILE A 99 11.42 2.47 -2.75
C ILE A 99 11.85 1.11 -3.29
N ASN A 100 11.91 0.96 -4.62
CA ASN A 100 12.37 -0.25 -5.29
C ASN A 100 11.66 -1.54 -4.83
N CYS A 101 10.39 -1.45 -4.43
CA CYS A 101 9.63 -2.64 -4.01
C CYS A 101 8.88 -3.26 -5.19
N ASN A 102 8.56 -4.54 -5.07
CA ASN A 102 7.85 -5.29 -6.09
C ASN A 102 6.54 -5.85 -5.54
N PHE A 103 5.40 -5.40 -6.08
CA PHE A 103 4.04 -5.84 -5.76
C PHE A 103 3.43 -6.65 -6.92
N SER A 104 4.22 -7.14 -7.87
CA SER A 104 3.69 -7.89 -9.03
C SER A 104 2.85 -9.09 -8.60
N GLY A 105 1.67 -9.26 -9.20
CA GLY A 105 0.72 -10.32 -8.87
C GLY A 105 0.01 -10.16 -7.52
N SER A 106 0.22 -9.05 -6.80
CA SER A 106 -0.42 -8.83 -5.50
C SER A 106 -1.93 -8.65 -5.63
N GLU A 107 -2.65 -8.93 -4.55
CA GLU A 107 -4.08 -8.65 -4.44
C GLU A 107 -4.31 -7.61 -3.34
N MET A 108 -4.89 -6.47 -3.70
CA MET A 108 -5.30 -5.44 -2.75
C MET A 108 -6.79 -5.20 -2.90
N MET A 109 -7.54 -5.43 -1.82
CA MET A 109 -8.99 -5.26 -1.81
C MET A 109 -9.42 -4.36 -0.64
N SER A 110 -10.10 -3.26 -0.99
CA SER A 110 -10.57 -2.25 -0.03
C SER A 110 -9.44 -1.64 0.80
N VAL A 111 -8.31 -1.35 0.16
CA VAL A 111 -7.11 -0.76 0.79
C VAL A 111 -7.13 0.76 0.68
N ILE A 112 -6.63 1.43 1.72
CA ILE A 112 -6.40 2.88 1.69
C ILE A 112 -4.91 3.12 1.53
N ALA A 113 -4.46 3.67 0.40
CA ALA A 113 -3.07 3.95 0.09
C ALA A 113 -2.85 5.43 -0.26
N ALA A 114 -3.71 6.31 0.26
CA ALA A 114 -3.71 7.73 -0.08
C ALA A 114 -2.46 8.44 0.48
N GLY A 115 -1.96 9.43 -0.26
CA GLY A 115 -0.79 10.23 0.12
C GLY A 115 0.57 9.51 -0.02
N SER A 116 0.56 8.23 -0.37
CA SER A 116 1.75 7.39 -0.41
C SER A 116 2.65 7.65 -1.63
N ASP A 117 3.92 7.30 -1.50
CA ASP A 117 4.90 7.34 -2.57
C ASP A 117 5.19 5.93 -3.09
N PHE A 118 4.76 5.68 -4.33
CA PHE A 118 4.93 4.46 -5.12
C PHE A 118 5.76 4.71 -6.39
N THR A 119 6.60 5.75 -6.41
CA THR A 119 7.46 6.06 -7.56
C THR A 119 8.31 4.84 -7.96
N ASN A 120 8.38 4.52 -9.25
CA ASN A 120 9.06 3.32 -9.79
C ASN A 120 8.62 1.97 -9.17
N THR A 121 7.39 1.86 -8.66
CA THR A 121 6.89 0.60 -8.08
C THR A 121 6.27 -0.31 -9.14
N ASN A 122 6.56 -1.60 -9.06
CA ASN A 122 5.99 -2.61 -9.95
C ASN A 122 4.72 -3.23 -9.34
N PHE A 123 3.57 -3.02 -9.98
CA PHE A 123 2.28 -3.63 -9.69
C PHE A 123 1.80 -4.56 -10.82
N LYS A 124 2.66 -4.93 -11.77
CA LYS A 124 2.27 -5.73 -12.94
C LYS A 124 1.46 -6.97 -12.57
N GLY A 125 0.35 -7.20 -13.27
CA GLY A 125 -0.52 -8.37 -13.10
C GLY A 125 -1.27 -8.41 -11.77
N SER A 126 -1.41 -7.28 -11.07
CA SER A 126 -2.05 -7.25 -9.74
C SER A 126 -3.57 -7.10 -9.82
N ARG A 127 -4.25 -7.49 -8.74
CA ARG A 127 -5.68 -7.27 -8.53
C ARG A 127 -5.90 -6.20 -7.47
N LEU A 128 -6.12 -4.95 -7.90
CA LEU A 128 -6.19 -3.75 -7.07
C LEU A 128 -7.63 -3.20 -7.07
N ILE A 129 -8.51 -3.81 -6.28
CA ILE A 129 -9.96 -3.57 -6.30
C ILE A 129 -10.39 -2.65 -5.17
N ASN A 130 -11.14 -1.59 -5.49
CA ASN A 130 -11.60 -0.59 -4.50
C ASN A 130 -10.44 0.00 -3.69
N VAL A 131 -9.29 0.24 -4.31
CA VAL A 131 -8.12 0.82 -3.65
C VAL A 131 -8.18 2.34 -3.77
N ASN A 132 -7.95 3.03 -2.66
CA ASN A 132 -7.83 4.48 -2.63
C ASN A 132 -6.37 4.89 -2.80
N PHE A 133 -5.98 5.23 -4.03
CA PHE A 133 -4.69 5.82 -4.40
C PHE A 133 -4.78 7.35 -4.58
N ASN A 134 -5.69 8.03 -3.88
CA ASN A 134 -5.80 9.48 -4.02
C ASN A 134 -4.53 10.19 -3.53
N GLY A 135 -4.06 11.17 -4.31
CA GLY A 135 -2.90 11.99 -3.97
C GLY A 135 -1.55 11.26 -3.96
N ILE A 136 -1.47 10.03 -4.50
CA ILE A 136 -0.20 9.30 -4.52
C ILE A 136 0.82 9.95 -5.46
N LYS A 137 2.10 9.66 -5.21
CA LYS A 137 3.16 9.76 -6.22
C LYS A 137 3.40 8.39 -6.82
N GLY A 138 3.03 8.20 -8.07
CA GLY A 138 3.19 6.95 -8.82
C GLY A 138 3.88 7.19 -10.16
N ASP A 139 4.75 8.20 -10.25
CA ASP A 139 5.54 8.44 -11.45
C ASP A 139 6.37 7.19 -11.77
N PHE A 140 6.37 6.77 -13.05
CA PHE A 140 7.02 5.55 -13.52
C PHE A 140 6.53 4.23 -12.88
N ALA A 141 5.39 4.23 -12.17
CA ALA A 141 4.81 2.99 -11.67
C ALA A 141 4.28 2.12 -12.83
N VAL A 142 4.38 0.79 -12.68
CA VAL A 142 3.96 -0.18 -13.69
C VAL A 142 2.73 -0.94 -13.19
N PHE A 143 1.57 -0.67 -13.78
CA PHE A 143 0.31 -1.35 -13.51
C PHE A 143 -0.12 -2.30 -14.63
N ASP A 144 0.71 -2.52 -15.67
CA ASP A 144 0.37 -3.37 -16.81
C ASP A 144 -0.29 -4.71 -16.39
N GLU A 145 -1.26 -5.17 -17.19
CA GLU A 145 -1.99 -6.43 -17.00
C GLU A 145 -2.80 -6.50 -15.68
N SER A 146 -3.07 -5.36 -15.02
CA SER A 146 -3.74 -5.33 -13.71
C SER A 146 -5.25 -5.09 -13.78
N ASP A 147 -5.96 -5.60 -12.78
CA ASP A 147 -7.36 -5.29 -12.52
C ASP A 147 -7.49 -4.16 -11.49
N LEU A 148 -7.90 -2.98 -11.92
CA LEU A 148 -8.00 -1.77 -11.08
C LEU A 148 -9.46 -1.41 -10.75
N PHE A 149 -10.41 -2.32 -10.96
CA PHE A 149 -11.85 -2.02 -10.86
C PHE A 149 -12.24 -1.18 -9.64
N SER A 150 -12.91 -0.07 -9.89
CA SER A 150 -13.45 0.85 -8.88
C SER A 150 -12.39 1.43 -7.91
N SER A 151 -11.11 1.42 -8.29
CA SER A 151 -10.04 2.15 -7.60
C SER A 151 -10.03 3.63 -7.96
N ARG A 152 -9.37 4.46 -7.16
CA ARG A 152 -9.34 5.92 -7.35
C ARG A 152 -7.92 6.47 -7.27
N PHE A 153 -7.56 7.32 -8.22
CA PHE A 153 -6.28 8.01 -8.34
C PHE A 153 -6.49 9.53 -8.37
N ILE A 154 -7.47 10.05 -7.63
CA ILE A 154 -7.82 11.47 -7.66
C ILE A 154 -6.62 12.30 -7.17
N ALA A 155 -6.24 13.32 -7.95
CA ALA A 155 -5.08 14.18 -7.68
C ALA A 155 -3.73 13.43 -7.56
N ALA A 156 -3.60 12.23 -8.14
CA ALA A 156 -2.34 11.49 -8.17
C ALA A 156 -1.35 12.03 -9.20
N SER A 157 -0.05 11.88 -8.96
CA SER A 157 1.00 12.03 -9.98
C SER A 157 1.30 10.67 -10.59
N LEU A 158 1.08 10.49 -11.89
CA LEU A 158 1.23 9.21 -12.61
C LEU A 158 2.00 9.41 -13.91
N ASN A 159 2.93 10.38 -13.97
CA ASN A 159 3.63 10.67 -15.21
C ASN A 159 4.55 9.51 -15.59
N ASN A 160 4.52 9.13 -16.87
CA ASN A 160 5.23 7.98 -17.41
C ASN A 160 4.85 6.64 -16.75
N ALA A 161 3.72 6.57 -16.04
CA ALA A 161 3.19 5.32 -15.53
C ALA A 161 2.64 4.45 -16.68
N GLN A 162 2.57 3.14 -16.46
CA GLN A 162 2.11 2.17 -17.46
C GLN A 162 0.85 1.49 -16.96
N PHE A 163 -0.19 1.51 -17.79
CA PHE A 163 -1.49 0.88 -17.59
C PHE A 163 -1.89 0.15 -18.88
N GLN A 164 -0.99 -0.66 -19.45
CA GLN A 164 -1.29 -1.46 -20.64
C GLN A 164 -2.14 -2.68 -20.25
N ASP A 165 -3.14 -3.04 -21.06
CA ASP A 165 -3.99 -4.23 -20.86
C ASP A 165 -4.62 -4.32 -19.44
N CYS A 166 -5.11 -3.18 -18.93
CA CYS A 166 -5.72 -3.09 -17.61
C CYS A 166 -7.25 -3.06 -17.65
N ASN A 167 -7.88 -3.56 -16.58
CA ASN A 167 -9.28 -3.29 -16.31
C ASN A 167 -9.43 -1.97 -15.53
N LEU A 168 -9.85 -0.91 -16.22
CA LEU A 168 -10.02 0.45 -15.68
C LEU A 168 -11.49 0.85 -15.47
N LYS A 169 -12.43 -0.12 -15.54
CA LYS A 169 -13.84 0.14 -15.27
C LYS A 169 -14.03 0.77 -13.89
N MET A 170 -14.78 1.87 -13.86
CA MET A 170 -15.07 2.67 -12.66
C MET A 170 -13.83 3.27 -11.97
N VAL A 171 -12.67 3.31 -12.65
CA VAL A 171 -11.50 4.01 -12.11
C VAL A 171 -11.67 5.51 -12.26
N ASP A 172 -11.40 6.24 -11.19
CA ASP A 172 -11.45 7.71 -11.16
C ASP A 172 -10.04 8.31 -11.18
N PHE A 173 -9.72 9.02 -12.26
CA PHE A 173 -8.45 9.74 -12.44
C PHE A 173 -8.62 11.27 -12.32
N ALA A 174 -9.68 11.77 -11.69
CA ALA A 174 -9.95 13.21 -11.61
C ALA A 174 -8.75 13.98 -11.05
N ASN A 175 -8.33 15.03 -11.76
CA ASN A 175 -7.16 15.87 -11.42
C ASN A 175 -5.82 15.12 -11.34
N ALA A 176 -5.71 13.89 -11.85
CA ALA A 176 -4.43 13.20 -11.91
C ALA A 176 -3.52 13.78 -13.00
N SER A 177 -2.21 13.82 -12.75
CA SER A 177 -1.21 14.13 -13.77
C SER A 177 -0.86 12.86 -14.54
N LEU A 178 -1.25 12.80 -15.82
CA LEU A 178 -1.13 11.61 -16.68
C LEU A 178 -0.16 11.82 -17.86
N ARG A 179 0.88 12.66 -17.68
CA ARG A 179 1.79 12.98 -18.78
C ARG A 179 2.56 11.72 -19.19
N ASN A 180 2.53 11.40 -20.49
CA ASN A 180 3.18 10.22 -21.06
C ASN A 180 2.71 8.89 -20.41
N THR A 181 1.52 8.85 -19.80
CA THR A 181 0.97 7.63 -19.25
C THR A 181 0.44 6.75 -20.38
N ASP A 182 0.77 5.46 -20.35
CA ASP A 182 0.38 4.51 -21.38
C ASP A 182 -0.88 3.74 -20.98
N PHE A 183 -1.96 3.88 -21.75
CA PHE A 183 -3.25 3.21 -21.52
C PHE A 183 -3.62 2.22 -22.65
N ARG A 184 -2.66 1.83 -23.51
CA ARG A 184 -2.95 0.95 -24.65
C ARG A 184 -3.56 -0.38 -24.19
N ASP A 185 -4.52 -0.88 -24.94
CA ASP A 185 -5.22 -2.14 -24.69
C ASP A 185 -6.04 -2.20 -23.38
N SER A 186 -6.06 -1.14 -22.58
CA SER A 186 -6.93 -1.03 -21.41
C SER A 186 -8.38 -0.75 -21.78
N ASN A 187 -9.31 -1.26 -20.98
CA ASN A 187 -10.73 -1.00 -21.18
C ASN A 187 -11.15 0.40 -20.69
N GLU A 188 -12.33 0.86 -21.15
CA GLU A 188 -12.77 2.25 -21.00
C GLU A 188 -12.71 2.78 -19.55
N PHE A 189 -12.16 3.98 -19.43
CA PHE A 189 -12.15 4.82 -18.24
C PHE A 189 -12.90 6.13 -18.55
N TYR A 190 -13.72 6.62 -17.62
CA TYR A 190 -14.40 7.91 -17.80
C TYR A 190 -13.43 9.04 -17.48
N LEU A 191 -12.72 9.52 -18.51
CA LEU A 191 -12.08 10.83 -18.41
C LEU A 191 -13.18 11.88 -18.40
N THR A 192 -13.41 12.54 -17.27
CA THR A 192 -14.00 13.88 -17.31
C THR A 192 -12.96 14.78 -17.98
N THR A 193 -13.04 14.91 -19.30
CA THR A 193 -12.07 15.59 -20.14
C THR A 193 -12.00 17.08 -19.80
N GLY A 194 -10.98 17.46 -19.03
CA GLY A 194 -10.35 18.78 -19.11
C GLY A 194 -9.08 18.65 -19.95
N SER A 195 -9.24 18.68 -21.28
CA SER A 195 -8.19 18.85 -22.30
C SER A 195 -6.83 18.18 -22.05
N MET A 196 -6.64 16.97 -22.59
CA MET A 196 -5.30 16.51 -22.96
C MET A 196 -4.86 17.21 -24.26
N GLN A 197 -3.79 18.00 -24.17
CA GLN A 197 -2.86 18.31 -25.27
C GLN A 197 -1.52 17.66 -24.95
#